data_AF-A0A1N6J1E9-F1
#
_entry.id   AF-A0A1N6J1E9-F1
#
_cell.length_a   1.000
_cell.length_b   1.000
_cell.length_c   1.000
_cell.angle_alpha   90.00
_cell.angle_beta   90.00
_cell.angle_gamma   90.00
#
_symmetry.space_group_name_H-M   'P 1'
#
loop_
_entity.id
_entity.type
_entity.pdbx_description
1 polymer ?
#
loop_
_entity_poly.entity_id
_entity_poly.type
_entity_poly.pdbx_seq_one_letter_code
_entity_poly.pdbx_strand_id
1 'polypeptide(L)'
;MTELSKQPSTGGHYSLWRRAGGLIFVAGQVPRDPERNIIGDTIEEQTSAVLDNLRLVLEDAGTDFSRLVRVQVYLSDISEFPRFNAVYAKVMGSAAPVRTTIGCALNGVRIEVDAVAEPGDVPVREQQ
;
A
#
# COMPACT_ATOMS: atom_id res chain seq x y z
N MET A 1 17.11 -15.13 12.31
CA MET A 1 15.66 -15.33 12.04
C MET A 1 15.22 -14.08 11.29
N THR A 2 15.26 -14.14 9.96
CA THR A 2 15.32 -12.99 9.05
C THR A 2 13.96 -12.28 8.96
N GLU A 3 14.00 -10.95 8.85
CA GLU A 3 12.88 -9.98 8.88
C GLU A 3 11.73 -10.17 7.85
N LEU A 4 11.73 -11.27 7.09
CA LEU A 4 10.70 -11.61 6.11
C LEU A 4 9.31 -11.94 6.70
N SER A 5 9.18 -12.07 8.03
CA SER A 5 7.94 -12.53 8.66
C SER A 5 6.84 -11.46 8.81
N LYS A 6 7.01 -10.26 8.25
CA LYS A 6 6.03 -9.16 8.37
C LYS A 6 5.47 -8.66 7.04
N GLN A 7 6.07 -9.01 5.91
CA GLN A 7 5.60 -8.48 4.62
C GLN A 7 4.28 -9.13 4.19
N PRO A 8 3.41 -8.38 3.49
CA PRO A 8 2.19 -8.94 2.93
C PRO A 8 2.51 -10.03 1.90
N SER A 9 1.72 -11.11 1.88
CA SER A 9 1.87 -12.20 0.92
C SER A 9 1.07 -11.93 -0.36
N THR A 10 1.61 -12.33 -1.51
CA THR A 10 0.90 -12.21 -2.79
C THR A 10 -0.32 -13.14 -2.79
N GLY A 11 -1.45 -12.66 -3.33
CA GLY A 11 -2.69 -13.44 -3.47
C GLY A 11 -2.82 -14.16 -4.80
N GLY A 12 -1.80 -14.10 -5.65
CA GLY A 12 -1.83 -14.58 -7.04
C GLY A 12 -0.50 -14.40 -7.75
N HIS A 13 -0.51 -14.45 -9.08
CA HIS A 13 0.69 -14.42 -9.91
C HIS A 13 1.13 -12.98 -10.25
N TYR A 14 1.73 -12.30 -9.27
CA TYR A 14 2.30 -10.95 -9.41
C TYR A 14 3.38 -10.71 -8.35
N SER A 15 4.22 -9.69 -8.55
CA SER A 15 5.21 -9.23 -7.56
C SER A 15 4.61 -8.12 -6.69
N LEU A 16 5.03 -7.99 -5.43
CA LEU A 16 4.59 -6.90 -4.55
C LEU A 16 5.00 -5.53 -5.08
N TRP A 17 6.17 -5.47 -5.73
CA TRP A 17 6.62 -4.29 -6.47
C TRP A 17 7.55 -4.71 -7.62
N ARG A 18 7.71 -3.85 -8.62
CA ARG A 18 8.72 -3.96 -9.69
C ARG A 18 9.31 -2.59 -9.98
N ARG A 19 10.60 -2.57 -10.32
CA ARG A 19 11.27 -1.37 -10.84
C ARG A 19 11.23 -1.38 -12.36
N ALA A 20 10.83 -0.25 -12.95
CA ALA A 20 10.94 -0.02 -14.39
C ALA A 20 11.53 1.37 -14.64
N GLY A 21 12.78 1.42 -15.09
CA GLY A 21 13.53 2.67 -15.23
C GLY A 21 13.70 3.38 -13.88
N GLY A 22 13.27 4.64 -13.83
CA GLY A 22 13.36 5.52 -12.66
C GLY A 22 12.17 5.46 -11.70
N LEU A 23 11.29 4.46 -11.81
CA LEU A 23 10.10 4.33 -10.97
C LEU A 23 9.95 2.94 -10.36
N ILE A 24 9.35 2.89 -9.19
CA ILE A 24 8.90 1.70 -8.48
C ILE A 24 7.38 1.64 -8.60
N PHE A 25 6.87 0.53 -9.13
CA PHE A 25 5.45 0.23 -9.22
C PHE A 25 5.11 -0.76 -8.12
N VAL A 26 4.16 -0.40 -7.25
CA VAL A 26 3.70 -1.21 -6.14
C VAL A 26 2.34 -1.79 -6.49
N ALA A 27 2.20 -3.11 -6.34
CA ALA A 27 0.92 -3.80 -6.52
C ALA A 27 -0.10 -3.38 -5.45
N GLY A 28 -1.38 -3.65 -5.70
CA GLY A 28 -2.46 -3.40 -4.76
C GLY A 28 -2.19 -4.05 -3.40
N GLN A 29 -2.17 -3.22 -2.36
CA GLN A 29 -2.11 -3.64 -0.97
C GLN A 29 -3.53 -3.68 -0.41
N VAL A 30 -3.79 -4.71 0.40
CA VAL A 30 -5.07 -4.91 1.10
C VAL A 30 -4.81 -5.06 2.61
N PRO A 31 -5.80 -4.83 3.49
CA PRO A 31 -5.65 -4.95 4.94
C PRO A 31 -5.65 -6.42 5.37
N ARG A 32 -4.62 -7.17 4.96
CA ARG A 32 -4.43 -8.57 5.34
C ARG A 32 -3.07 -8.80 5.98
N ASP A 33 -3.03 -9.73 6.93
CA ASP A 33 -1.78 -10.23 7.53
C ASP A 33 -1.03 -11.17 6.56
N PRO A 34 0.20 -11.62 6.88
CA PRO A 34 0.94 -12.56 6.04
C PRO A 34 0.19 -13.88 5.79
N GLU A 35 -0.59 -14.34 6.77
CA GLU A 35 -1.47 -15.52 6.71
C GLU A 35 -2.77 -15.29 5.92
N ARG A 36 -2.96 -14.06 5.41
CA ARG A 36 -4.10 -13.58 4.60
C ARG A 36 -5.42 -13.40 5.36
N ASN A 37 -5.42 -13.34 6.69
CA ASN A 37 -6.58 -12.91 7.45
C ASN A 37 -6.81 -11.41 7.29
N ILE A 38 -8.08 -10.98 7.27
CA ILE A 38 -8.42 -9.55 7.22
C ILE A 38 -8.12 -8.92 8.57
N ILE A 39 -7.45 -7.78 8.56
CA ILE A 39 -7.12 -6.99 9.76
C ILE A 39 -8.14 -5.85 9.89
N GLY A 40 -8.92 -5.87 10.98
CA GLY A 40 -9.86 -4.80 11.31
C GLY A 40 -11.23 -4.94 10.64
N ASP A 41 -12.24 -4.41 11.32
CA ASP A 41 -13.65 -4.48 10.90
C ASP A 41 -14.15 -3.14 10.34
N THR A 42 -13.50 -2.05 10.74
CA THR A 42 -13.81 -0.67 10.34
C THR A 42 -12.91 -0.17 9.20
N ILE A 43 -13.36 0.85 8.47
CA ILE A 43 -12.54 1.49 7.44
C ILE A 43 -11.26 2.10 8.03
N GLU A 44 -11.27 2.60 9.27
CA GLU A 44 -10.10 3.21 9.90
C GLU A 44 -9.02 2.17 10.23
N GLU A 45 -9.42 1.03 10.79
CA GLU A 45 -8.51 -0.08 11.08
C GLU A 45 -7.93 -0.65 9.78
N GLN A 46 -8.78 -0.87 8.78
CA GLN A 46 -8.34 -1.36 7.48
C GLN A 46 -7.48 -0.33 6.73
N THR A 47 -7.75 0.97 6.88
CA THR A 47 -6.88 2.02 6.31
C THR A 47 -5.50 2.02 6.96
N SER A 48 -5.43 1.82 8.29
CA SER A 48 -4.14 1.71 8.98
C SER A 48 -3.38 0.48 8.49
N ALA A 49 -4.03 -0.68 8.46
CA ALA A 49 -3.42 -1.94 8.04
C ALA A 49 -2.93 -1.92 6.58
N VAL A 50 -3.72 -1.36 5.65
CA VAL A 50 -3.31 -1.28 4.23
C VAL A 50 -2.12 -0.34 4.04
N LEU A 51 -2.05 0.76 4.79
CA LEU A 51 -0.93 1.70 4.73
C LEU A 51 0.33 1.11 5.39
N ASP A 52 0.18 0.33 6.46
CA ASP A 52 1.31 -0.41 7.05
C ASP A 52 1.88 -1.44 6.07
N ASN A 53 1.01 -2.17 5.35
CA ASN A 53 1.43 -3.07 4.28
C ASN A 53 2.15 -2.32 3.15
N LEU A 54 1.61 -1.18 2.72
CA LEU A 54 2.27 -0.33 1.72
C LEU A 54 3.65 0.14 2.19
N ARG A 55 3.79 0.56 3.45
CA ARG A 55 5.07 0.96 4.03
C ARG A 55 6.10 -0.17 3.95
N LEU A 56 5.72 -1.38 4.35
CA LEU A 56 6.61 -2.56 4.31
C LEU A 56 7.07 -2.89 2.89
N VAL A 57 6.18 -2.75 1.90
CA VAL A 57 6.52 -3.00 0.49
C VAL A 57 7.42 -1.89 -0.08
N LEU A 58 7.21 -0.63 0.30
CA LEU A 58 8.10 0.47 -0.07
C LEU A 58 9.49 0.29 0.54
N GLU A 59 9.58 -0.09 1.82
CA GLU A 59 10.84 -0.38 2.51
C GLU A 59 11.62 -1.52 1.85
N ASP A 60 10.93 -2.60 1.46
CA ASP A 60 11.53 -3.70 0.69
C ASP A 60 12.08 -3.24 -0.66
N ALA A 61 11.38 -2.30 -1.30
CA ALA A 61 11.80 -1.67 -2.54
C ALA A 61 12.88 -0.58 -2.35
N GLY A 62 13.36 -0.37 -1.12
CA GLY A 62 14.37 0.64 -0.82
C GLY A 62 13.88 2.08 -0.96
N THR A 63 12.59 2.33 -0.76
CA THR A 63 11.95 3.65 -0.81
C THR A 63 10.98 3.85 0.37
N ASP A 64 10.24 4.95 0.41
CA ASP A 64 9.31 5.27 1.50
C ASP A 64 8.17 6.20 1.02
N PHE A 65 7.30 6.61 1.95
CA PHE A 65 6.16 7.49 1.65
C PHE A 65 6.55 8.87 1.10
N SER A 66 7.72 9.41 1.45
CA SER A 66 8.17 10.73 0.99
C SER A 66 8.47 10.75 -0.51
N ARG A 67 8.72 9.58 -1.10
CA ARG A 67 9.01 9.38 -2.53
C ARG A 67 7.81 8.89 -3.32
N LEU A 68 6.63 8.80 -2.72
CA LEU A 68 5.41 8.49 -3.45
C LEU A 68 5.11 9.60 -4.46
N VAL A 69 4.96 9.21 -5.71
CA VAL A 69 4.52 10.09 -6.80
C VAL A 69 3.02 10.01 -6.95
N ARG A 70 2.46 8.80 -6.92
CA ARG A 70 1.03 8.53 -7.11
C ARG A 70 0.53 7.50 -6.10
N VAL A 71 -0.68 7.71 -5.62
CA VAL A 71 -1.47 6.73 -4.88
C VAL A 71 -2.86 6.61 -5.50
N GLN A 72 -3.29 5.38 -5.76
CA GLN A 72 -4.65 5.09 -6.19
C GLN A 72 -5.35 4.31 -5.08
N VAL A 73 -6.51 4.81 -4.66
CA VAL A 73 -7.30 4.23 -3.57
C VAL A 73 -8.61 3.71 -4.12
N TYR A 74 -8.97 2.51 -3.71
CA TYR A 74 -10.22 1.85 -4.02
C TYR A 74 -10.96 1.61 -2.71
N LEU A 75 -12.20 2.08 -2.61
CA LEU A 75 -13.07 1.87 -1.45
C LEU A 75 -14.24 0.96 -1.86
N SER A 76 -14.58 -0.02 -1.01
CA SER A 76 -15.76 -0.87 -1.24
C SER A 76 -17.06 -0.07 -1.11
N ASP A 77 -17.04 0.96 -0.27
CA ASP A 77 -18.10 1.94 -0.11
C ASP A 77 -17.48 3.35 -0.12
N ILE A 78 -17.77 4.11 -1.17
CA ILE A 78 -17.23 5.46 -1.35
C ILE A 78 -17.77 6.44 -0.27
N SER A 79 -18.87 6.10 0.41
CA SER A 79 -19.39 6.89 1.53
C SER A 79 -18.41 6.93 2.72
N GLU A 80 -17.50 5.95 2.82
CA GLU A 80 -16.48 5.89 3.87
C GLU A 80 -15.30 6.84 3.64
N PHE A 81 -15.26 7.55 2.50
CA PHE A 81 -14.18 8.46 2.12
C PHE A 81 -13.74 9.44 3.23
N PRO A 82 -14.63 10.14 3.96
CA PRO A 82 -14.20 11.07 5.00
C PRO A 82 -13.41 10.40 6.13
N ARG A 83 -13.82 9.18 6.52
CA ARG A 83 -13.20 8.38 7.59
C ARG A 83 -11.84 7.84 7.15
N PHE A 84 -11.78 7.24 5.95
CA PHE A 84 -10.54 6.86 5.28
C PHE A 84 -9.55 8.06 5.22
N ASN A 85 -10.02 9.20 4.73
CA ASN A 85 -9.16 10.35 4.46
C ASN A 85 -8.52 10.93 5.73
N ALA A 86 -9.23 10.86 6.86
CA ALA A 86 -8.71 11.30 8.15
C ALA A 86 -7.54 10.42 8.64
N VAL A 87 -7.58 9.10 8.42
CA VAL A 87 -6.47 8.19 8.75
C VAL A 87 -5.33 8.38 7.76
N TYR A 88 -5.64 8.39 6.46
CA TYR A 88 -4.66 8.58 5.39
C TYR A 88 -3.83 9.86 5.58
N ALA A 89 -4.47 10.99 5.88
CA ALA A 89 -3.79 12.27 6.09
C ALA A 89 -2.81 12.24 7.27
N LYS A 90 -3.14 11.53 8.35
CA LYS A 90 -2.25 11.37 9.51
C LYS A 90 -1.01 10.57 9.16
N VAL A 91 -1.17 9.49 8.38
CA VAL A 91 -0.06 8.60 8.00
C VAL A 91 0.84 9.25 6.95
N MET A 92 0.27 9.92 5.94
CA MET A 92 1.05 10.56 4.88
C MET A 92 1.82 11.80 5.36
N GLY A 93 1.33 12.49 6.41
CA GLY A 93 2.02 13.66 6.95
C GLY A 93 2.23 14.74 5.88
N SER A 94 3.48 15.09 5.59
CA SER A 94 3.84 16.06 4.55
C SER A 94 3.98 15.45 3.15
N ALA A 95 3.93 14.12 3.00
CA ALA A 95 3.95 13.48 1.71
C ALA A 95 2.67 13.84 0.93
N ALA A 96 2.84 14.35 -0.29
CA ALA A 96 1.75 14.83 -1.11
C ALA A 96 1.75 14.19 -2.51
N PRO A 97 1.66 12.85 -2.62
CA PRO A 97 1.51 12.20 -3.91
C PRO A 97 0.22 12.66 -4.59
N VAL A 98 0.20 12.66 -5.93
CA VAL A 98 -1.08 12.79 -6.63
C VAL A 98 -1.95 11.60 -6.23
N ARG A 99 -3.23 11.86 -5.93
CA ARG A 99 -4.15 10.82 -5.45
C ARG A 99 -5.41 10.78 -6.27
N THR A 100 -5.85 9.57 -6.60
CA THR A 100 -7.20 9.30 -7.09
C THR A 100 -7.88 8.33 -6.13
N THR A 101 -9.17 8.54 -5.89
CA THR A 101 -9.98 7.67 -5.02
C THR A 101 -11.30 7.37 -5.70
N ILE A 102 -11.65 6.10 -5.80
CA ILE A 102 -12.90 5.65 -6.42
C ILE A 102 -13.60 4.60 -5.55
N GLY A 103 -14.91 4.42 -5.78
CA GLY A 103 -15.66 3.31 -5.22
C GLY A 103 -15.71 2.13 -6.20
N CYS A 104 -15.46 0.90 -5.75
CA CYS A 104 -15.61 -0.31 -6.55
C CYS A 104 -15.84 -1.55 -5.68
N ALA A 105 -16.27 -2.66 -6.28
CA ALA A 105 -16.34 -3.93 -5.54
C ALA A 105 -14.93 -4.44 -5.20
N LEU A 106 -14.75 -4.93 -3.98
CA LEU A 106 -13.49 -5.52 -3.48
C LEU A 106 -13.75 -6.89 -2.86
N ASN A 107 -12.72 -7.74 -2.78
CA ASN A 107 -12.86 -9.11 -2.30
C ASN A 107 -12.82 -9.21 -0.76
N GLY A 108 -13.93 -8.83 -0.14
CA GLY A 108 -14.17 -8.96 1.30
C GLY A 108 -13.48 -7.91 2.18
N VAL A 109 -12.75 -6.96 1.57
CA VAL A 109 -12.09 -5.85 2.26
C VAL A 109 -12.76 -4.52 1.90
N ARG A 110 -12.56 -3.50 2.73
CA ARG A 110 -13.11 -2.15 2.56
C ARG A 110 -12.24 -1.23 1.73
N ILE A 111 -10.94 -1.53 1.65
CA ILE A 111 -9.95 -0.68 1.00
C ILE A 111 -8.85 -1.50 0.32
N GLU A 112 -8.42 -1.03 -0.85
CA GLU A 112 -7.20 -1.45 -1.52
C GLU A 112 -6.43 -0.21 -1.99
N VAL A 113 -5.10 -0.28 -1.97
CA VAL A 113 -4.22 0.84 -2.35
C VAL A 113 -3.09 0.36 -3.25
N ASP A 114 -2.95 0.97 -4.43
CA ASP A 114 -1.75 0.83 -5.27
C ASP A 114 -0.95 2.15 -5.30
N ALA A 115 0.32 2.06 -5.67
CA ALA A 115 1.20 3.21 -5.63
C ALA A 115 2.33 3.18 -6.67
N VAL A 116 2.83 4.37 -7.00
CA VAL A 116 4.06 4.58 -7.76
C VAL A 116 4.98 5.49 -6.94
N ALA A 117 6.25 5.11 -6.83
CA ALA A 117 7.26 5.85 -6.09
C ALA A 117 8.52 6.07 -6.93
N GLU A 118 9.30 7.08 -6.56
CA GLU A 118 10.70 7.19 -6.97
C GLU A 118 11.56 6.20 -6.16
N PRO A 119 12.65 5.65 -6.73
CA PRO A 119 13.61 4.88 -5.97
C PRO A 119 14.26 5.73 -4.88
N GLY A 120 14.57 5.12 -3.74
CA GLY A 120 15.43 5.74 -2.73
C GLY A 120 16.87 5.82 -3.18
N ASP A 121 17.71 6.39 -2.31
CA ASP A 121 19.15 6.52 -2.57
C ASP A 121 19.91 5.21 -2.31
N VAL A 122 19.25 4.23 -1.71
CA VAL A 122 19.80 2.89 -1.44
C VAL A 122 19.59 2.02 -2.69
N PRO A 123 20.65 1.36 -3.22
CA PRO A 123 20.51 0.43 -4.31
C PRO A 123 19.53 -0.69 -3.95
N VAL A 124 18.45 -0.79 -4.72
CA VAL A 124 17.47 -1.85 -4.60
C VAL A 124 18.15 -3.18 -4.89
N ARG A 125 17.95 -4.19 -4.04
CA ARG A 125 18.40 -5.56 -4.35
C ARG A 125 17.66 -6.01 -5.60
N GLU A 126 18.38 -6.39 -6.65
CA GLU A 126 17.75 -6.91 -7.87
C GLU A 126 16.90 -8.12 -7.51
N GLN A 127 15.61 -8.05 -7.82
CA GLN A 127 14.71 -9.20 -7.71
C GLN A 127 15.09 -10.19 -8.82
N GLN A 128 15.64 -11.34 -8.43
CA GLN A 128 15.90 -12.47 -9.32
C GLN A 128 14.60 -13.00 -9.92
#